data_AF-A0A0F9EGS4-F1
#
_entry.id   AF-A0A0F9EGS4-F1
#
_cell.length_a   1.000
_cell.length_b   1.000
_cell.length_c   1.000
_cell.angle_alpha   90.00
_cell.angle_beta   90.00
_cell.angle_gamma   90.00
#
_symmetry.space_group_name_H-M   'P 1'
#
loop_
_entity.id
_entity.type
_entity.pdbx_description
1 polymer ?
#
loop_
_entity_poly.entity_id
_entity_poly.type
_entity_poly.pdbx_seq_one_letter_code
_entity_poly.pdbx_strand_id
1 'polypeptide(L)'
;MNQRFIISAAVALCALLAALTLFPSPVAARMDSEVTCEPTDMPLVYDCTIKLTDRKTGQPIENAKFMMHTSMPSMPMAHHKAPVEGKPGNAPGVYHGTFHFEMAGEWAIDIRTTAPSRDQMRHTIKVHKKGASSEHKKPMKHLKP
;
A
#
# COMPACT_ATOMS: atom_id res chain seq x y z
N MET A 1 54.87 30.93 18.73
CA MET A 1 53.49 30.49 18.49
C MET A 1 53.53 28.98 18.26
N ASN A 2 53.03 28.19 19.21
CA ASN A 2 53.47 26.80 19.44
C ASN A 2 52.78 25.78 18.52
N GLN A 3 53.57 25.21 17.59
CA GLN A 3 53.21 24.16 16.62
C GLN A 3 52.59 22.88 17.25
N ARG A 4 52.84 22.63 18.55
CA ARG A 4 52.26 21.51 19.31
C ARG A 4 50.75 21.68 19.61
N PHE A 5 50.26 22.92 19.71
CA PHE A 5 48.84 23.19 19.93
C PHE A 5 47.99 22.94 18.67
N ILE A 6 48.55 23.24 17.49
CA ILE A 6 47.85 23.08 16.20
C ILE A 6 47.62 21.60 15.87
N ILE A 7 48.59 20.72 16.16
CA ILE A 7 48.49 19.28 15.89
C ILE A 7 47.44 18.61 16.80
N SER A 8 47.36 19.03 18.08
CA SER A 8 46.40 18.47 19.03
C SER A 8 44.95 18.83 18.68
N ALA A 9 44.72 20.05 18.19
CA ALA A 9 43.40 20.50 17.73
C ALA A 9 42.92 19.75 16.47
N ALA A 10 43.84 19.46 15.53
CA ALA A 10 43.51 18.75 14.30
C ALA A 10 43.13 17.27 14.54
N VAL A 11 43.82 16.58 15.46
CA VAL A 11 43.51 15.17 15.81
C VAL A 11 42.17 15.06 16.54
N ALA A 12 41.87 15.99 17.45
CA ALA A 12 40.59 16.02 18.17
C ALA A 12 39.40 16.27 17.21
N LEU A 13 39.59 17.13 16.20
CA LEU A 13 38.56 17.41 15.20
C LEU A 13 38.28 16.20 14.29
N CYS A 14 39.32 15.48 13.85
CA CYS A 14 39.13 14.24 13.07
C CYS A 14 38.43 13.13 13.87
N ALA A 15 38.72 13.00 15.17
CA ALA A 15 38.06 12.02 16.03
C ALA A 15 36.56 12.34 16.22
N LEU A 16 36.18 13.63 16.32
CA LEU A 16 34.78 14.04 16.38
C LEU A 16 34.04 13.80 15.06
N LEU A 17 34.66 14.07 13.91
CA LEU A 17 34.03 13.78 12.61
C LEU A 17 33.85 12.27 12.37
N ALA A 18 34.78 11.44 12.84
CA ALA A 18 34.65 9.98 12.76
C ALA A 18 33.55 9.42 13.68
N ALA A 19 33.24 10.09 14.80
CA ALA A 19 32.17 9.67 15.71
C ALA A 19 30.76 9.92 15.14
N LEU A 20 30.61 10.87 14.21
CA LEU A 20 29.31 11.22 13.59
C LEU A 20 28.82 10.21 12.55
N THR A 21 29.65 9.28 12.06
CA THR A 21 29.25 8.28 11.06
C THR A 21 28.80 6.94 11.65
N LEU A 22 28.90 6.75 12.97
CA LEU A 22 28.59 5.50 13.66
C LEU A 22 27.12 5.36 14.08
N PHE A 23 26.26 6.34 13.81
CA PHE A 23 24.85 6.24 14.11
C PHE A 23 24.12 5.50 12.98
N PRO A 24 23.70 4.24 13.15
CA PRO A 24 22.86 3.58 12.16
C PRO A 24 21.56 4.40 12.06
N SER A 25 21.31 4.93 10.87
CA SER A 25 20.01 5.55 10.60
C SER A 25 18.94 4.46 10.75
N PRO A 26 17.84 4.70 11.49
CA PRO A 26 16.75 3.76 11.52
C PRO A 26 16.19 3.67 10.10
N VAL A 27 16.48 2.56 9.41
CA VAL A 27 15.81 2.24 8.15
C VAL A 27 14.35 2.04 8.50
N ALA A 28 13.49 2.95 8.05
CA ALA A 28 12.05 2.81 8.22
C ALA A 28 11.62 1.40 7.81
N ALA A 29 10.91 0.69 8.70
CA ALA A 29 10.41 -0.64 8.42
C ALA A 29 9.56 -0.58 7.15
N ARG A 30 9.99 -1.32 6.12
CA ARG A 30 9.31 -1.42 4.84
C ARG A 30 8.28 -2.52 4.93
N MET A 31 7.08 -2.22 4.49
CA MET A 31 5.96 -3.15 4.42
C MET A 31 5.83 -3.64 2.98
N ASP A 32 5.47 -4.90 2.82
CA ASP A 32 4.89 -5.41 1.59
C ASP A 32 3.37 -5.52 1.76
N SER A 33 2.66 -5.43 0.63
CA SER A 33 1.22 -5.60 0.62
C SER A 33 0.77 -6.46 -0.56
N GLU A 34 -0.21 -7.32 -0.29
CA GLU A 34 -1.00 -8.02 -1.30
C GLU A 34 -2.42 -7.46 -1.26
N VAL A 35 -3.00 -7.17 -2.42
CA VAL A 35 -4.37 -6.66 -2.54
C VAL A 35 -5.16 -7.55 -3.48
N THR A 36 -6.27 -8.08 -2.98
CA THR A 36 -7.24 -8.85 -3.77
C THR A 36 -8.60 -8.20 -3.63
N CYS A 37 -9.27 -7.91 -4.75
CA CYS A 37 -10.57 -7.25 -4.75
C CYS A 37 -11.60 -8.11 -5.48
N GLU A 38 -12.75 -8.31 -4.84
CA GLU A 38 -13.86 -9.08 -5.37
C GLU A 38 -15.06 -8.17 -5.60
N PRO A 39 -15.79 -8.32 -6.72
CA PRO A 39 -16.99 -7.55 -6.98
C PRO A 39 -18.10 -7.97 -6.02
N THR A 40 -18.82 -6.98 -5.47
CA THR A 40 -20.06 -7.22 -4.71
C THR A 40 -21.26 -7.34 -5.68
N ASP A 41 -22.47 -7.53 -5.15
CA ASP A 41 -23.70 -7.48 -5.95
C ASP A 41 -24.04 -6.07 -6.48
N MET A 42 -23.43 -5.03 -5.92
CA MET A 42 -23.62 -3.66 -6.36
C MET A 42 -22.66 -3.30 -7.50
N PRO A 43 -23.14 -2.61 -8.56
CA PRO A 43 -22.28 -2.22 -9.68
C PRO A 43 -21.16 -1.31 -9.21
N LEU A 44 -19.94 -1.60 -9.66
CA LEU A 44 -18.72 -0.84 -9.35
C LEU A 44 -18.36 -0.79 -7.86
N VAL A 45 -18.95 -1.65 -7.03
CA VAL A 45 -18.57 -1.80 -5.62
C VAL A 45 -17.80 -3.08 -5.42
N TYR A 46 -16.61 -2.97 -4.83
CA TYR A 46 -15.68 -4.08 -4.62
C TYR A 46 -15.26 -4.14 -3.17
N ASP A 47 -15.24 -5.34 -2.61
CA ASP A 47 -14.64 -5.63 -1.32
C ASP A 47 -13.20 -6.09 -1.55
N CYS A 48 -12.26 -5.35 -0.98
CA CYS A 48 -10.84 -5.66 -1.08
C CYS A 48 -10.32 -6.22 0.23
N THR A 49 -9.51 -7.26 0.12
CA THR A 49 -8.69 -7.82 1.20
C THR A 49 -7.25 -7.40 0.99
N ILE A 50 -6.63 -6.90 2.06
CA ILE A 50 -5.27 -6.40 2.09
C ILE A 50 -4.50 -7.23 3.10
N LYS A 51 -3.40 -7.84 2.67
CA LYS A 51 -2.45 -8.49 3.58
C LYS A 51 -1.22 -7.62 3.70
N LEU A 52 -0.84 -7.26 4.92
CA LEU A 52 0.38 -6.50 5.22
C LEU A 52 1.40 -7.40 5.90
N THR A 53 2.62 -7.38 5.38
CA THR A 53 3.76 -8.11 5.95
C THR A 53 4.97 -7.20 6.10
N ASP A 54 5.79 -7.45 7.11
CA ASP A 54 7.08 -6.82 7.23
C ASP A 54 8.00 -7.40 6.15
N ARG A 55 8.52 -6.56 5.26
CA ARG A 55 9.28 -6.99 4.09
C ARG A 55 10.57 -7.74 4.44
N LYS A 56 11.15 -7.49 5.62
CA LYS A 56 12.41 -8.13 6.03
C LYS A 56 12.17 -9.50 6.65
N THR A 57 11.14 -9.63 7.47
CA THR A 57 10.87 -10.82 8.28
C THR A 57 9.79 -11.72 7.69
N GLY A 58 8.97 -11.20 6.78
CA GLY A 58 7.79 -11.87 6.22
C GLY A 58 6.63 -12.00 7.22
N GLN A 59 6.76 -11.49 8.44
CA GLN A 59 5.73 -11.62 9.47
C GLN A 59 4.54 -10.69 9.19
N PRO A 60 3.31 -11.10 9.53
CA PRO A 60 2.12 -10.26 9.38
C PRO A 60 2.22 -9.00 10.26
N ILE A 61 1.79 -7.86 9.72
CA ILE A 61 1.76 -6.59 10.46
C ILE A 61 0.36 -6.39 11.05
N GLU A 62 0.24 -6.60 12.35
CA GLU A 62 -0.99 -6.37 13.09
C GLU A 62 -1.15 -4.91 13.55
N ASN A 63 -2.39 -4.51 13.83
CA ASN A 63 -2.75 -3.17 14.33
C ASN A 63 -2.21 -2.02 13.47
N ALA A 64 -2.02 -2.26 12.17
CA ALA A 64 -1.60 -1.24 11.22
C ALA A 64 -2.69 -0.18 11.08
N LYS A 65 -2.27 1.08 10.94
CA LYS A 65 -3.14 2.20 10.63
C LYS A 65 -2.79 2.71 9.25
N PHE A 66 -3.73 2.71 8.33
CA PHE A 66 -3.50 3.14 6.97
C PHE A 66 -4.77 3.58 6.25
N MET A 67 -4.57 4.42 5.25
CA MET A 67 -5.62 4.86 4.32
C MET A 67 -5.30 4.35 2.92
N MET A 68 -6.34 4.01 2.18
CA MET A 68 -6.27 3.55 0.80
C MET A 68 -6.89 4.60 -0.11
N HIS A 69 -6.11 5.12 -1.04
CA HIS A 69 -6.54 6.13 -2.00
C HIS A 69 -6.66 5.50 -3.38
N THR A 70 -7.72 5.83 -4.11
CA THR A 70 -7.90 5.35 -5.47
C THR A 70 -7.65 6.45 -6.49
N SER A 71 -7.00 6.12 -7.60
CA SER A 71 -6.88 6.99 -8.76
C SER A 71 -7.02 6.21 -10.05
N MET A 72 -7.55 6.83 -11.10
CA MET A 72 -7.61 6.26 -12.45
C MET A 72 -6.49 6.90 -13.29
N PRO A 73 -5.37 6.19 -13.59
CA PRO A 73 -4.21 6.82 -14.23
C PRO A 73 -4.50 7.42 -15.61
N SER A 74 -5.46 6.87 -16.34
CA SER A 74 -5.88 7.39 -17.65
C SER A 74 -6.65 8.71 -17.57
N MET A 75 -7.19 9.07 -16.40
CA MET A 75 -7.93 10.32 -16.16
C MET A 75 -7.51 10.94 -14.80
N PRO A 76 -6.30 11.52 -14.70
CA PRO A 76 -5.68 11.91 -13.43
C PRO A 76 -6.41 13.00 -12.63
N MET A 77 -7.31 13.75 -13.26
CA MET A 77 -7.91 14.98 -12.71
C MET A 77 -9.36 14.81 -12.23
N ALA A 78 -10.03 13.70 -12.54
CA ALA A 78 -11.50 13.65 -12.50
C ALA A 78 -12.12 12.79 -11.38
N HIS A 79 -11.35 12.09 -10.54
CA HIS A 79 -11.92 11.01 -9.71
C HIS A 79 -11.28 10.87 -8.32
N HIS A 80 -11.19 11.96 -7.55
CA HIS A 80 -10.77 11.90 -6.14
C HIS A 80 -11.91 11.38 -5.25
N LYS A 81 -11.98 10.07 -5.06
CA LYS A 81 -12.81 9.46 -4.02
C LYS A 81 -12.25 9.74 -2.63
N ALA A 82 -13.12 9.73 -1.63
CA ALA A 82 -12.71 9.72 -0.23
C ALA A 82 -11.80 8.50 0.02
N PRO A 83 -10.69 8.65 0.77
CA PRO A 83 -9.83 7.52 1.10
C PRO A 83 -10.58 6.51 1.97
N VAL A 84 -10.34 5.23 1.76
CA VAL A 84 -10.92 4.14 2.54
C VAL A 84 -9.95 3.73 3.64
N GLU A 85 -10.40 3.70 4.89
CA GLU A 85 -9.60 3.21 6.01
C GLU A 85 -9.53 1.68 5.98
N GLY A 86 -8.34 1.10 6.17
CA GLY A 86 -8.18 -0.35 6.31
C GLY A 86 -8.74 -0.84 7.65
N LYS A 87 -9.78 -1.67 7.61
CA LYS A 87 -10.39 -2.26 8.81
C LYS A 87 -9.81 -3.63 9.11
N PRO A 88 -9.49 -3.99 10.38
CA PRO A 88 -8.97 -5.31 10.71
C PRO A 88 -9.90 -6.43 10.23
N GLY A 89 -9.32 -7.47 9.64
CA GLY A 89 -9.99 -8.71 9.29
C GLY A 89 -9.85 -9.79 10.37
N ASN A 90 -10.19 -11.03 10.00
CA ASN A 90 -10.23 -12.16 10.92
C ASN A 90 -8.89 -12.87 11.13
N ALA A 91 -7.80 -12.41 10.48
CA ALA A 91 -6.49 -13.04 10.57
C ALA A 91 -5.37 -11.99 10.76
N PRO A 92 -4.24 -12.34 11.40
CA PRO A 92 -3.12 -11.44 11.60
C PRO A 92 -2.63 -10.82 10.28
N GLY A 93 -2.46 -9.50 10.27
CA GLY A 93 -2.03 -8.75 9.09
C GLY A 93 -3.05 -8.66 7.96
N VAL A 94 -4.27 -9.16 8.14
CA VAL A 94 -5.36 -9.06 7.17
C VAL A 94 -6.27 -7.90 7.50
N TYR A 95 -6.62 -7.13 6.48
CA TYR A 95 -7.50 -5.98 6.56
C TYR A 95 -8.48 -5.97 5.40
N HIS A 96 -9.58 -5.25 5.55
CA HIS A 96 -10.61 -5.10 4.54
C HIS A 96 -10.92 -3.62 4.27
N GLY A 97 -11.41 -3.37 3.06
CA GLY A 97 -12.00 -2.09 2.70
C GLY A 97 -12.93 -2.24 1.50
N THR A 98 -14.04 -1.50 1.52
CA THR A 98 -15.00 -1.47 0.42
C THR A 98 -14.79 -0.21 -0.41
N PHE A 99 -14.64 -0.38 -1.72
CA PHE A 99 -14.44 0.72 -2.65
C PHE A 99 -15.64 0.87 -3.57
N HIS A 100 -16.06 2.11 -3.77
CA HIS A 100 -17.08 2.48 -4.74
C HIS A 100 -16.38 3.18 -5.90
N PHE A 101 -16.26 2.52 -7.04
CA PHE A 101 -15.68 3.10 -8.24
C PHE A 101 -16.72 3.83 -9.08
N GLU A 102 -16.28 4.82 -9.85
CA GLU A 102 -17.19 5.62 -10.70
C GLU A 102 -17.36 5.01 -12.08
N MET A 103 -16.35 4.28 -12.54
CA MET A 103 -16.32 3.71 -13.88
C MET A 103 -15.50 2.42 -13.89
N ALA A 104 -15.81 1.57 -14.86
CA ALA A 104 -14.97 0.43 -15.18
C ALA A 104 -13.67 0.88 -15.85
N GLY A 105 -12.59 0.15 -15.61
CA GLY A 105 -11.27 0.48 -16.13
C GLY A 105 -10.15 0.04 -15.19
N GLU A 106 -8.95 0.51 -15.46
CA GLU A 106 -7.80 0.31 -14.58
C GLU A 106 -7.75 1.40 -13.51
N TRP A 107 -7.63 0.95 -12.27
CA TRP A 107 -7.52 1.82 -11.10
C TRP A 107 -6.26 1.46 -10.33
N ALA A 108 -5.60 2.48 -9.79
CA ALA A 108 -4.53 2.33 -8.82
C ALA A 108 -5.09 2.50 -7.41
N ILE A 109 -4.71 1.61 -6.49
CA ILE A 109 -4.92 1.69 -5.05
C ILE A 109 -3.58 2.02 -4.40
N ASP A 110 -3.48 3.20 -3.80
CA ASP A 110 -2.35 3.65 -3.00
C ASP A 110 -2.63 3.40 -1.52
N ILE A 111 -1.90 2.46 -0.93
CA ILE A 111 -1.91 2.19 0.52
C ILE A 111 -0.89 3.12 1.18
N ARG A 112 -1.33 3.94 2.13
CA ARG A 112 -0.48 4.85 2.92
C ARG A 112 -0.60 4.54 4.40
N THR A 113 0.45 3.97 4.96
CA THR A 113 0.50 3.57 6.37
C THR A 113 1.03 4.70 7.24
N THR A 114 0.57 4.74 8.49
CA THR A 114 1.02 5.68 9.53
C THR A 114 1.51 4.95 10.78
N ALA A 115 1.06 3.72 11.02
CA ALA A 115 1.54 2.84 12.07
C ALA A 115 1.62 1.38 11.55
N PRO A 116 2.58 0.57 12.03
CA PRO A 116 3.63 0.90 13.02
C PRO A 116 4.73 1.82 12.48
N SER A 117 4.87 1.93 11.16
CA SER A 117 5.74 2.89 10.48
C SER A 117 5.00 3.54 9.32
N ARG A 118 5.53 4.66 8.83
CA ARG A 118 5.06 5.28 7.59
C ARG A 118 5.65 4.55 6.39
N ASP A 119 4.79 4.11 5.48
CA ASP A 119 5.15 3.54 4.20
C ASP A 119 4.08 3.84 3.14
N GLN A 120 4.42 3.63 1.87
CA GLN A 120 3.48 3.74 0.76
C GLN A 120 3.70 2.63 -0.27
N MET A 121 2.61 1.97 -0.65
CA MET A 121 2.57 0.91 -1.65
C MET A 121 1.47 1.21 -2.67
N ARG A 122 1.63 0.78 -3.93
CA ARG A 122 0.67 1.00 -5.00
C ARG A 122 0.35 -0.32 -5.71
N HIS A 123 -0.94 -0.57 -5.94
CA HIS A 123 -1.46 -1.73 -6.66
C HIS A 123 -2.37 -1.29 -7.80
N THR A 124 -2.34 -2.02 -8.92
CA THR A 124 -3.27 -1.80 -10.03
C THR A 124 -4.32 -2.91 -10.06
N ILE A 125 -5.59 -2.53 -10.18
CA ILE A 125 -6.71 -3.47 -10.31
C ILE A 125 -7.55 -3.14 -11.55
N LYS A 126 -8.28 -4.15 -12.06
CA LYS A 126 -9.25 -3.98 -13.14
C LYS A 126 -10.66 -4.00 -12.55
N VAL A 127 -11.37 -2.89 -12.72
CA VAL A 127 -12.77 -2.74 -12.31
C VAL A 127 -13.65 -2.99 -13.53
N HIS A 128 -14.63 -3.88 -13.40
CA HIS A 128 -15.62 -4.18 -14.42
C HIS A 128 -16.99 -3.56 -14.06
N LYS A 129 -17.82 -3.26 -15.08
CA LYS A 129 -19.13 -2.60 -14.89
C LYS A 129 -20.14 -3.44 -14.10
N LYS A 130 -20.00 -4.77 -14.08
CA LYS A 130 -20.85 -5.65 -13.29
C LYS A 130 -20.18 -5.92 -11.94
N GLY A 131 -20.85 -5.47 -10.88
CA GLY A 131 -20.87 -6.24 -9.64
C GLY A 131 -21.61 -7.55 -9.91
N ALA A 132 -21.15 -8.66 -9.34
CA ALA A 132 -21.59 -10.04 -9.56
C ALA A 132 -21.24 -10.71 -10.91
N SER A 133 -20.43 -11.77 -10.77
CA SER A 133 -20.27 -12.98 -11.59
C SER A 133 -20.19 -12.85 -13.11
N SER A 134 -19.00 -13.12 -13.62
CA SER A 134 -18.77 -13.70 -14.94
C SER A 134 -19.34 -15.12 -15.02
N GLU A 135 -20.65 -15.33 -14.85
CA GLU A 135 -21.26 -16.54 -15.36
C GLU A 135 -21.45 -16.39 -16.86
N HIS A 136 -20.53 -17.01 -17.58
CA HIS A 136 -20.62 -17.29 -19.00
C HIS A 136 -21.87 -18.17 -19.23
N LYS A 137 -23.05 -17.55 -19.35
CA LYS A 137 -24.27 -18.26 -19.76
C LYS A 137 -24.10 -18.72 -21.20
N LYS A 138 -23.57 -19.94 -21.37
CA LYS A 138 -23.52 -20.66 -22.65
C LYS A 138 -24.93 -20.60 -23.25
N PRO A 139 -25.13 -20.09 -24.48
CA PRO A 139 -26.47 -20.01 -25.03
C PRO A 139 -27.01 -21.44 -25.21
N MET A 140 -28.13 -21.75 -24.54
CA MET A 140 -28.96 -22.90 -24.89
C MET A 140 -29.35 -22.73 -26.35
N LYS A 141 -28.83 -23.60 -27.20
CA LYS A 141 -29.27 -23.72 -28.59
C LYS A 141 -30.75 -24.09 -28.55
N HIS A 142 -31.61 -23.21 -29.05
CA HIS A 142 -33.01 -23.53 -29.31
C HIS A 142 -33.06 -24.69 -30.31
N LEU A 143 -33.53 -25.84 -29.86
CA LEU A 143 -34.04 -26.89 -30.75
C LEU A 143 -35.42 -26.43 -31.20
N LYS A 144 -35.57 -26.13 -32.50
CA LYS A 144 -36.86 -25.82 -33.11
C LYS A 144 -37.73 -27.09 -33.17
N PRO A 145 -39.07 -26.95 -33.18
CA PRO A 145 -40.01 -28.08 -33.18
C PRO A 145 -39.95 -28.89 -34.47
#